data_AF-A0A5N5HTK2-F1
#
_entry.id   AF-A0A5N5HTK2-F1
#
_cell.length_a   1.000
_cell.length_b   1.000
_cell.length_c   1.000
_cell.angle_alpha   90.00
_cell.angle_beta   90.00
_cell.angle_gamma   90.00
#
_symmetry.space_group_name_H-M   'P 1'
#
loop_
_entity.id
_entity.type
_entity.pdbx_description
1 polymer ?
#
loop_
_entity_poly.entity_id
_entity_poly.type
_entity_poly.pdbx_seq_one_letter_code
_entity_poly.pdbx_strand_id
1 'polypeptide(L)'
;MASSSLMEIQVPKHAKGERSAKVPLLPVSHNPNSKSHISTRSTNVSTTPTIAKFTFLIFLSLVTLAIIVFLPLIRKELTLGPQAPVVQLTALSVHKFNVSDRNLTAEWDVNLKIANPNLVSSVWFNRLEGFVLYEDRPLAIETMEPFGLPMKTKTELHLRLRMANWEGDQPALKQGMLNKMTKDRELGCVRFSVQMAVWATYRSGWWWSAQHVIMNPQCLDLEIGFVPGATAIGFGILMGDVPRTCYVPMLAE
;
A
#
# COMPACT_ATOMS: atom_id res chain seq x y z
N MET A 1 -35.41 -31.67 53.20
CA MET A 1 -34.22 -32.52 53.46
C MET A 1 -33.02 -31.67 53.08
N ALA A 2 -32.43 -30.95 54.03
CA ALA A 2 -31.27 -31.38 54.84
C ALA A 2 -30.05 -31.65 53.92
N SER A 3 -28.86 -31.08 54.08
CA SER A 3 -28.21 -30.51 55.26
C SER A 3 -27.03 -29.64 54.82
N SER A 4 -26.75 -28.58 55.58
CA SER A 4 -25.48 -27.84 55.59
C SER A 4 -24.33 -28.68 56.16
N SER A 5 -23.08 -28.30 55.87
CA SER A 5 -22.08 -28.18 56.94
C SER A 5 -21.02 -27.12 56.60
N LEU A 6 -21.04 -26.09 57.44
CA LEU A 6 -20.02 -25.08 57.69
C LEU A 6 -19.07 -25.71 58.73
N MET A 7 -17.75 -25.52 58.60
CA MET A 7 -16.81 -25.86 59.68
C MET A 7 -15.78 -24.74 59.83
N GLU A 8 -16.12 -23.81 60.71
CA GLU A 8 -15.16 -22.98 61.44
C GLU A 8 -14.52 -23.83 62.55
N ILE A 9 -13.20 -23.66 62.77
CA ILE A 9 -12.60 -23.98 64.07
C ILE A 9 -11.65 -22.84 64.46
N GLN A 10 -11.95 -22.28 65.63
CA GLN A 10 -11.25 -21.24 66.32
C GLN A 10 -10.22 -21.83 67.29
N VAL A 11 -9.00 -21.26 67.27
CA VAL A 11 -8.05 -20.93 68.36
C VAL A 11 -8.16 -21.68 69.71
N PRO A 12 -7.01 -21.94 70.37
CA PRO A 12 -6.86 -21.45 71.73
C PRO A 12 -5.60 -20.61 71.96
N LYS A 13 -5.84 -19.47 72.63
CA LYS A 13 -4.87 -18.72 73.42
C LYS A 13 -4.59 -19.52 74.68
N HIS A 14 -3.33 -19.64 75.08
CA HIS A 14 -2.98 -19.82 76.47
C HIS A 14 -2.12 -18.65 76.94
N ALA A 15 -2.61 -18.01 77.99
CA ALA A 15 -1.96 -16.96 78.75
C ALA A 15 -1.32 -17.56 80.02
N LYS A 16 -0.62 -16.66 80.75
CA LYS A 16 -0.18 -16.75 82.15
C LYS A 16 1.22 -17.39 82.30
N GLY A 17 2.23 -16.77 82.91
CA GLY A 17 2.30 -15.63 83.81
C GLY A 17 2.97 -16.06 85.11
N GLU A 18 4.20 -15.62 85.39
CA GLU A 18 4.88 -15.67 86.70
C GLU A 18 6.13 -14.76 86.59
N ARG A 19 6.24 -13.65 87.33
CA ARG A 19 6.50 -13.44 88.76
C ARG A 19 7.99 -13.11 89.01
N SER A 20 8.22 -11.83 89.29
CA SER A 20 9.08 -11.28 90.34
C SER A 20 10.40 -12.00 90.69
N ALA A 21 11.54 -11.36 90.42
CA ALA A 21 12.63 -11.28 91.39
C ALA A 21 13.67 -10.19 91.03
N LYS A 22 13.59 -9.09 91.78
CA LYS A 22 14.66 -8.42 92.53
C LYS A 22 16.05 -8.29 91.88
N VAL A 23 16.34 -7.05 91.51
CA VAL A 23 17.66 -6.43 91.35
C VAL A 23 18.53 -6.59 92.61
N PRO A 24 19.81 -6.94 92.46
CA PRO A 24 20.87 -6.49 93.35
C PRO A 24 21.80 -5.49 92.63
N LEU A 25 22.10 -4.39 93.32
CA LEU A 25 23.05 -3.36 92.91
C LEU A 25 24.49 -3.80 93.24
N LEU A 26 25.38 -3.69 92.25
CA LEU A 26 26.81 -3.28 92.30
C LEU A 26 27.83 -4.22 93.01
N PRO A 27 29.11 -4.26 92.56
CA PRO A 27 30.01 -3.10 92.50
C PRO A 27 30.60 -2.76 91.13
N VAL A 28 30.87 -1.46 90.98
CA VAL A 28 31.67 -0.83 89.94
C VAL A 28 33.11 -1.33 90.06
N SER A 29 33.66 -1.88 88.98
CA SER A 29 35.08 -2.21 88.86
C SER A 29 35.66 -1.41 87.68
N HIS A 30 36.42 -0.37 87.99
CA HIS A 30 37.24 0.36 87.02
C HIS A 30 38.37 -0.53 86.51
N ASN A 31 38.40 -0.80 85.20
CA ASN A 31 39.58 -1.35 84.52
C ASN A 31 40.00 -0.38 83.39
N PRO A 32 41.13 0.33 83.52
CA PRO A 32 41.60 1.27 82.52
C PRO A 32 42.67 0.59 81.67
N ASN A 33 42.30 -0.19 80.64
CA ASN A 33 43.21 -0.57 79.54
C ASN A 33 42.48 -1.37 78.45
N SER A 34 42.05 -0.72 77.36
CA SER A 34 41.90 -1.39 76.06
C SER A 34 41.73 -0.39 74.90
N LYS A 35 42.88 0.00 74.34
CA LYS A 35 43.22 0.40 72.95
C LYS A 35 42.10 0.95 72.04
N SER A 36 42.27 2.21 71.61
CA SER A 36 41.54 2.83 70.51
C SER A 36 41.84 2.16 69.17
N HIS A 37 40.82 1.60 68.52
CA HIS A 37 40.88 1.25 67.10
C HIS A 37 40.86 2.54 66.27
N ILE A 38 41.97 2.82 65.58
CA ILE A 38 42.00 3.82 64.51
C ILE A 38 41.19 3.24 63.35
N SER A 39 40.01 3.79 63.11
CA SER A 39 39.23 3.52 61.91
C SER A 39 39.86 4.26 60.73
N THR A 40 40.61 3.55 59.89
CA THR A 40 41.08 4.08 58.61
C THR A 40 39.88 4.19 57.68
N ARG A 41 39.31 5.40 57.59
CA ARG A 41 38.23 5.71 56.65
C ARG A 41 38.79 5.67 55.22
N SER A 42 38.58 4.55 54.53
CA SER A 42 38.72 4.50 53.07
C SER A 42 37.65 5.40 52.44
N THR A 43 38.07 6.56 51.92
CA THR A 43 37.23 7.35 51.04
C THR A 43 37.31 6.76 49.64
N ASN A 44 36.43 5.80 49.34
CA ASN A 44 36.09 5.50 47.96
C ASN A 44 35.40 6.75 47.38
N VAL A 45 36.16 7.60 46.69
CA VAL A 45 35.59 8.67 45.88
C VAL A 45 34.87 7.98 44.73
N SER A 46 33.55 7.87 44.87
CA SER A 46 32.64 7.45 43.81
C SER A 46 32.58 8.57 42.76
N THR A 47 33.52 8.55 41.83
CA THR A 47 33.53 9.41 40.63
C THR A 47 32.62 8.84 39.53
N THR A 48 31.51 8.20 39.90
CA THR A 48 30.57 7.55 38.98
C THR A 48 29.17 8.18 38.84
N PRO A 49 28.89 9.45 39.22
CA PRO A 49 27.61 10.06 38.86
C PRO A 49 27.67 11.04 37.67
N THR A 50 28.81 11.63 37.31
CA THR A 50 28.87 12.72 36.30
C THR A 50 29.13 12.23 34.88
N ILE A 51 30.07 11.28 34.69
CA ILE A 51 30.39 10.73 33.38
C ILE A 51 29.20 9.95 32.81
N ALA A 52 28.53 9.15 33.64
CA ALA A 52 27.31 8.41 33.27
C ALA A 52 26.14 9.34 32.88
N LYS A 53 26.04 10.52 33.50
CA LYS A 53 25.03 11.52 33.11
C LYS A 53 25.36 12.15 31.77
N PHE A 54 26.64 12.45 31.50
CA PHE A 54 27.05 13.05 30.24
C PHE A 54 26.88 12.10 29.06
N THR A 55 27.24 10.83 29.23
CA THR A 55 27.00 9.79 28.21
C THR A 55 25.52 9.56 27.96
N PHE A 56 24.68 9.60 29.01
CA PHE A 56 23.22 9.52 28.87
C PHE A 56 22.64 10.71 28.11
N LEU A 57 23.10 11.93 28.37
CA LEU A 57 22.67 13.13 27.65
C LEU A 57 23.07 13.08 26.17
N ILE A 58 24.29 12.62 25.86
CA ILE A 58 24.73 12.44 24.47
C ILE A 58 23.87 11.39 23.78
N PHE A 59 23.64 10.23 24.41
CA PHE A 59 22.78 9.19 23.85
C PHE A 59 21.36 9.71 23.60
N LEU A 60 20.77 10.44 24.55
CA LEU A 60 19.46 11.05 24.37
C LEU A 60 19.45 12.05 23.21
N SER A 61 20.49 12.89 23.10
CA SER A 61 20.61 13.86 22.00
C SER A 61 20.71 13.19 20.63
N LEU A 62 21.45 12.08 20.52
CA LEU A 62 21.58 11.30 19.29
C LEU A 62 20.26 10.63 18.91
N VAL A 63 19.54 10.07 19.89
CA VAL A 63 18.21 9.48 19.68
C VAL A 63 17.23 10.56 19.23
N THR A 64 17.21 11.74 19.88
CA THR A 64 16.35 12.86 19.48
C THR A 64 16.68 13.33 18.06
N LEU A 65 17.96 13.48 17.71
CA LEU A 65 18.39 13.85 16.37
C LEU A 65 17.96 12.80 15.33
N ALA A 66 18.13 11.52 15.64
CA ALA A 66 17.70 10.43 14.78
C ALA A 66 16.18 10.49 14.54
N ILE A 67 15.37 10.71 15.58
CA ILE A 67 13.93 10.88 15.42
C ILE A 67 13.63 12.10 14.54
N ILE A 68 14.26 13.26 14.78
CA ILE A 68 14.01 14.47 13.97
C ILE A 68 14.36 14.26 12.49
N VAL A 69 15.42 13.49 12.18
CA VAL A 69 15.87 13.24 10.80
C VAL A 69 15.08 12.12 10.12
N PHE A 70 14.85 10.99 10.80
CA PHE A 70 14.22 9.82 10.19
C PHE A 70 12.69 9.87 10.19
N LEU A 71 12.07 10.50 11.20
CA LEU A 71 10.61 10.55 11.29
C LEU A 71 9.96 11.26 10.09
N PRO A 72 10.46 12.40 9.57
CA PRO A 72 9.91 13.04 8.37
C PRO A 72 10.07 12.19 7.10
N LEU A 73 11.19 11.46 6.97
CA LEU A 73 11.45 10.58 5.83
C LEU A 73 10.44 9.41 5.78
N ILE A 74 10.18 8.82 6.94
CA ILE A 74 9.16 7.76 7.08
C ILE A 74 7.76 8.34 6.90
N ARG A 75 7.50 9.54 7.44
CA ARG A 75 6.22 10.24 7.31
C ARG A 75 5.87 10.50 5.86
N LYS A 76 6.80 10.96 5.00
CA LYS A 76 6.47 11.30 3.61
C LYS A 76 5.84 10.14 2.84
N GLU A 77 6.37 8.93 3.05
CA GLU A 77 5.89 7.70 2.44
C GLU A 77 4.60 7.18 3.10
N LEU A 78 4.33 7.60 4.35
CA LEU A 78 3.18 7.18 5.15
C LEU A 78 2.01 8.19 5.16
N THR A 79 2.25 9.46 4.79
CA THR A 79 1.28 10.56 4.85
C THR A 79 0.78 11.03 3.49
N LEU A 80 1.47 10.73 2.39
CA LEU A 80 0.83 10.76 1.08
C LEU A 80 -0.15 9.58 1.03
N GLY A 81 -1.42 9.87 0.70
CA GLY A 81 -2.44 8.83 0.49
C GLY A 81 -1.99 7.78 -0.52
N PRO A 82 -2.80 6.73 -0.73
CA PRO A 82 -2.44 5.64 -1.64
C PRO A 82 -2.01 6.19 -3.01
N GLN A 83 -0.85 5.77 -3.47
CA GLN A 83 -0.35 6.12 -4.79
C GLN A 83 -1.06 5.26 -5.85
N ALA A 84 -1.42 5.86 -6.98
CA ALA A 84 -2.01 5.13 -8.09
C ALA A 84 -1.09 3.99 -8.59
N PRO A 85 -1.64 2.87 -9.09
CA PRO A 85 -0.84 1.80 -9.67
C PRO A 85 -0.08 2.30 -10.90
N VAL A 86 1.12 1.77 -11.12
CA VAL A 86 1.85 1.99 -12.36
C VAL A 86 1.29 1.04 -13.41
N VAL A 87 0.71 1.60 -14.48
CA VAL A 87 0.16 0.84 -15.61
C VAL A 87 1.08 0.99 -16.81
N GLN A 88 1.48 -0.13 -17.41
CA GLN A 88 2.32 -0.17 -18.58
C GLN A 88 1.66 -0.99 -19.69
N LEU A 89 1.54 -0.42 -20.87
CA LEU A 89 1.19 -1.14 -22.09
C LEU A 89 2.40 -1.93 -22.58
N THR A 90 2.30 -3.26 -22.59
CA THR A 90 3.38 -4.15 -23.01
C THR A 90 3.20 -4.66 -24.43
N ALA A 91 1.95 -4.82 -24.89
CA ALA A 91 1.64 -5.12 -26.28
C ALA A 91 0.24 -4.62 -26.65
N LEU A 92 0.06 -4.30 -27.94
CA LEU A 92 -1.24 -4.03 -28.53
C LEU A 92 -1.24 -4.53 -29.98
N SER A 93 -2.24 -5.34 -30.33
CA SER A 93 -2.49 -5.76 -31.71
C SER A 93 -3.97 -5.67 -32.06
N VAL A 94 -4.24 -5.54 -33.36
CA VAL A 94 -5.58 -5.43 -33.91
C VAL A 94 -5.78 -6.55 -34.93
N HIS A 95 -6.84 -7.32 -34.75
CA HIS A 95 -7.23 -8.41 -35.63
C HIS A 95 -8.54 -8.08 -36.33
N LYS A 96 -8.74 -8.72 -37.49
CA LYS A 96 -9.97 -8.60 -38.28
C LYS A 96 -10.35 -7.15 -38.59
N PHE A 97 -9.35 -6.27 -38.69
CA PHE A 97 -9.57 -4.86 -38.90
C PHE A 97 -10.07 -4.62 -40.32
N ASN A 98 -11.32 -4.20 -40.47
CA ASN A 98 -11.93 -3.86 -41.75
C ASN A 98 -12.74 -2.59 -41.57
N VAL A 99 -12.44 -1.58 -42.38
CA VAL A 99 -13.13 -0.29 -42.38
C VAL A 99 -13.68 -0.04 -43.77
N SER A 100 -14.94 0.37 -43.83
CA SER A 100 -15.68 0.69 -45.05
C SER A 100 -16.63 1.84 -44.75
N ASP A 101 -17.26 2.41 -45.77
CA ASP A 101 -18.19 3.54 -45.63
C ASP A 101 -19.37 3.28 -44.68
N ARG A 102 -19.70 2.01 -44.42
CA ARG A 102 -20.87 1.61 -43.61
C ARG A 102 -20.51 0.81 -42.36
N ASN A 103 -19.45 0.02 -42.43
CA ASN A 103 -19.11 -0.98 -41.43
C ASN A 103 -17.65 -0.85 -40.97
N LEU A 104 -17.46 -1.06 -39.68
CA LEU A 104 -16.16 -1.23 -39.03
C LEU A 104 -16.19 -2.54 -38.24
N THR A 105 -15.22 -3.39 -38.49
CA THR A 105 -14.97 -4.59 -37.69
C THR A 105 -13.54 -4.57 -37.18
N ALA A 106 -13.34 -4.95 -35.93
CA ALA A 106 -12.04 -5.03 -35.30
C ALA A 106 -12.13 -5.84 -34.00
N GLU A 107 -11.04 -6.52 -33.66
CA GLU A 107 -10.81 -7.09 -32.34
C GLU A 107 -9.44 -6.60 -31.85
N TRP A 108 -9.39 -6.02 -30.66
CA TRP A 108 -8.15 -5.56 -30.04
C TRP A 108 -7.69 -6.54 -29.00
N ASP A 109 -6.39 -6.83 -29.04
CA ASP A 109 -5.69 -7.63 -28.06
C ASP A 109 -4.69 -6.71 -27.34
N VAL A 110 -4.94 -6.44 -26.06
CA VAL A 110 -4.19 -5.48 -25.24
C VAL A 110 -3.54 -6.22 -24.08
N ASN A 111 -2.23 -6.09 -23.94
CA ASN A 111 -1.50 -6.57 -22.77
C ASN A 111 -1.02 -5.39 -21.93
N LEU A 112 -1.41 -5.43 -20.66
CA LEU A 112 -1.05 -4.44 -19.66
C LEU A 112 -0.27 -5.12 -18.53
N LYS A 113 0.64 -4.38 -17.94
CA LYS A 113 1.30 -4.72 -16.68
C LYS A 113 0.95 -3.68 -15.65
N ILE A 114 0.36 -4.12 -14.55
CA ILE A 114 -0.11 -3.26 -13.46
C ILE A 114 0.74 -3.57 -12.24
N ALA A 115 1.37 -2.55 -11.66
CA ALA A 115 2.20 -2.66 -10.47
C ALA A 115 1.67 -1.76 -9.36
N ASN A 116 1.55 -2.30 -8.14
CA ASN A 116 1.19 -1.53 -6.97
C ASN A 116 2.47 -0.97 -6.32
N PRO A 117 2.71 0.36 -6.39
CA PRO A 117 3.91 0.96 -5.81
C PRO A 117 3.81 1.10 -4.29
N ASN A 118 2.63 0.94 -3.69
CA ASN A 118 2.43 1.21 -2.27
C ASN A 118 3.14 0.20 -1.37
N LEU A 119 3.67 0.69 -0.25
CA LEU A 119 4.37 -0.12 0.77
C LEU A 119 3.45 -0.70 1.84
N VAL A 120 2.31 -0.04 2.11
CA VAL A 120 1.46 -0.35 3.26
C VAL A 120 -0.01 -0.57 2.88
N SER A 121 -0.35 -0.47 1.58
CA SER A 121 -1.70 -0.64 1.09
C SER A 121 -1.77 -1.61 -0.09
N SER A 122 -2.72 -2.54 -0.01
CA SER A 122 -3.14 -3.37 -1.13
C SER A 122 -4.28 -2.70 -1.88
N VAL A 123 -4.38 -2.94 -3.18
CA VAL A 123 -5.49 -2.46 -4.02
C VAL A 123 -6.44 -3.60 -4.27
N TRP A 124 -7.73 -3.40 -4.01
CA TRP A 124 -8.79 -4.29 -4.49
C TRP A 124 -9.53 -3.59 -5.61
N PHE A 125 -9.38 -4.10 -6.84
CA PHE A 125 -10.10 -3.57 -7.99
C PHE A 125 -11.52 -4.11 -7.97
N ASN A 126 -12.48 -3.26 -7.59
CA ASN A 126 -13.89 -3.64 -7.43
C ASN A 126 -14.58 -3.87 -8.78
N ARG A 127 -14.24 -3.04 -9.77
CA ARG A 127 -14.79 -3.06 -11.12
C ARG A 127 -13.79 -2.44 -12.07
N LEU A 128 -13.56 -3.08 -13.22
CA LEU A 128 -12.74 -2.53 -14.28
C LEU A 128 -13.49 -2.63 -15.61
N GLU A 129 -13.49 -1.54 -16.35
CA GLU A 129 -13.97 -1.50 -17.73
C GLU A 129 -12.82 -0.98 -18.60
N GLY A 130 -12.43 -1.76 -19.60
CA GLY A 130 -11.47 -1.35 -20.62
C GLY A 130 -12.20 -0.79 -21.84
N PHE A 131 -11.62 0.25 -22.44
CA PHE A 131 -12.14 0.91 -23.63
C PHE A 131 -11.04 1.03 -24.68
N VAL A 132 -11.39 0.78 -25.93
CA VAL A 132 -10.57 1.23 -27.06
C VAL A 132 -11.32 2.35 -27.75
N LEU A 133 -10.64 3.48 -27.95
CA LEU A 133 -11.18 4.67 -28.57
C LEU A 133 -10.43 4.97 -29.87
N TYR A 134 -11.15 5.55 -30.81
CA TYR A 134 -10.58 6.28 -31.94
C TYR A 134 -10.94 7.75 -31.77
N GLU A 135 -9.93 8.61 -31.69
CA GLU A 135 -10.06 9.96 -31.15
C GLU A 135 -10.66 9.88 -29.73
N ASP A 136 -11.84 10.47 -29.53
CA ASP A 136 -12.57 10.48 -28.27
C ASP A 136 -13.80 9.55 -28.28
N ARG A 137 -13.96 8.72 -29.33
CA ARG A 137 -15.12 7.83 -29.48
C ARG A 137 -14.79 6.41 -29.08
N PRO A 138 -15.49 5.81 -28.10
CA PRO A 138 -15.29 4.42 -27.75
C PRO A 138 -15.81 3.49 -28.85
N LEU A 139 -14.93 2.62 -29.34
CA LEU A 139 -15.23 1.60 -30.34
C LEU A 139 -15.52 0.25 -29.73
N ALA A 140 -14.89 -0.06 -28.59
CA ALA A 140 -14.99 -1.32 -27.89
C ALA A 140 -15.00 -1.10 -26.39
N ILE A 141 -15.72 -1.96 -25.68
CA ILE A 141 -15.77 -2.01 -24.22
C ILE A 141 -15.62 -3.47 -23.79
N GLU A 142 -14.88 -3.71 -22.72
CA GLU A 142 -14.78 -5.01 -22.06
C GLU A 142 -14.82 -4.81 -20.54
N THR A 143 -15.61 -5.60 -19.82
CA THR A 143 -15.65 -5.58 -18.35
C THR A 143 -14.84 -6.73 -17.81
N MET A 144 -13.94 -6.46 -16.86
CA MET A 144 -13.08 -7.49 -16.27
C MET A 144 -13.54 -7.88 -14.88
N GLU A 145 -13.19 -9.11 -14.48
CA GLU A 145 -13.46 -9.61 -13.14
C GLU A 145 -12.67 -8.84 -12.07
N PRO A 146 -13.24 -8.63 -10.88
CA PRO A 146 -12.55 -8.01 -9.76
C PRO A 146 -11.33 -8.83 -9.32
N PHE A 147 -10.24 -8.16 -8.93
CA PHE A 147 -9.06 -8.83 -8.40
C PHE A 147 -8.31 -7.98 -7.38
N GLY A 148 -7.52 -8.65 -6.53
CA GLY A 148 -6.65 -8.01 -5.55
C GLY A 148 -5.21 -7.91 -6.03
N LEU A 149 -4.58 -6.76 -5.81
CA LEU A 149 -3.17 -6.52 -6.04
C LEU A 149 -2.47 -6.14 -4.72
N PRO A 150 -1.73 -7.07 -4.11
CA PRO A 150 -0.99 -6.81 -2.88
C PRO A 150 0.01 -5.64 -2.98
N MET A 151 0.50 -5.18 -1.83
CA MET A 151 1.57 -4.16 -1.78
C MET A 151 2.85 -4.64 -2.47
N LYS A 152 3.52 -3.76 -3.21
CA LYS A 152 4.77 -4.02 -3.95
C LYS A 152 4.73 -5.23 -4.91
N THR A 153 3.55 -5.66 -5.35
CA THR A 153 3.42 -6.71 -6.37
C THR A 153 3.02 -6.13 -7.72
N LYS A 154 3.08 -6.99 -8.73
CA LYS A 154 2.71 -6.71 -10.11
C LYS A 154 1.89 -7.86 -10.67
N THR A 155 0.99 -7.55 -11.58
CA THR A 155 0.24 -8.54 -12.36
C THR A 155 0.24 -8.14 -13.83
N GLU A 156 0.05 -9.13 -14.69
CA GLU A 156 -0.27 -8.91 -16.09
C GLU A 156 -1.77 -9.02 -16.27
N LEU A 157 -2.30 -8.22 -17.19
CA LEU A 157 -3.71 -8.16 -17.53
C LEU A 157 -3.82 -8.19 -19.04
N HIS A 158 -4.52 -9.22 -19.53
CA HIS A 158 -4.79 -9.42 -20.96
C HIS A 158 -6.25 -9.08 -21.23
N LEU A 159 -6.48 -8.15 -22.15
CA LEU A 159 -7.81 -7.70 -22.55
C LEU A 159 -8.04 -8.02 -24.01
N ARG A 160 -9.16 -8.67 -24.31
CA ARG A 160 -9.60 -8.90 -25.68
C ARG A 160 -10.91 -8.16 -25.92
N LEU A 161 -10.82 -6.98 -26.53
CA LEU A 161 -11.96 -6.11 -26.74
C LEU A 161 -12.53 -6.28 -28.14
N ARG A 162 -13.85 -6.38 -28.24
CA ARG A 162 -14.59 -6.47 -29.52
C ARG A 162 -15.41 -5.21 -29.72
N MET A 163 -15.69 -4.89 -30.98
CA MET A 163 -16.57 -3.78 -31.34
C MET A 163 -17.85 -3.80 -30.50
N ALA A 164 -18.16 -2.67 -29.88
CA ALA A 164 -19.42 -2.45 -29.20
C ALA A 164 -20.52 -2.19 -30.25
N ASN A 165 -21.75 -2.66 -29.98
CA ASN A 165 -22.91 -2.35 -30.81
C ASN A 165 -23.30 -0.89 -30.56
N TRP A 166 -22.82 0.01 -31.43
CA TRP A 166 -23.17 1.41 -31.38
C TRP A 166 -24.48 1.67 -32.13
N GLU A 167 -25.60 1.57 -31.43
CA GLU A 167 -26.94 1.81 -31.99
C GLU A 167 -27.37 3.30 -31.91
N GLY A 168 -26.59 4.17 -31.23
CA GLY A 168 -27.03 5.50 -30.80
C GLY A 168 -26.43 6.73 -31.52
N ASP A 169 -25.48 6.57 -32.45
CA ASP A 169 -24.83 7.73 -33.11
C ASP A 169 -25.66 8.21 -34.29
N GLN A 170 -25.67 9.53 -34.48
CA GLN A 170 -26.17 10.09 -35.73
C GLN A 170 -25.41 9.47 -36.91
N PRO A 171 -26.11 8.97 -37.95
CA PRO A 171 -25.49 8.29 -39.08
C PRO A 171 -24.37 9.09 -39.74
N ALA A 172 -24.51 10.42 -39.81
CA ALA A 172 -23.49 11.32 -40.37
C ALA A 172 -22.19 11.34 -39.56
N LEU A 173 -22.26 11.28 -38.22
CA LEU A 173 -21.08 11.24 -37.35
C LEU A 173 -20.33 9.92 -37.51
N LYS A 174 -21.08 8.81 -37.56
CA LYS A 174 -20.52 7.48 -37.83
C LYS A 174 -19.81 7.45 -39.19
N GLN A 175 -20.45 7.95 -40.25
CA GLN A 175 -19.85 8.01 -41.59
C GLN A 175 -18.59 8.90 -41.62
N GLY A 176 -18.62 10.06 -40.97
CA GLY A 176 -17.45 10.95 -40.88
C GLY A 176 -16.25 10.26 -40.22
N MET A 177 -16.48 9.56 -39.11
CA MET A 177 -15.45 8.78 -38.41
C MET A 177 -14.89 7.66 -39.30
N LEU A 178 -15.76 6.88 -39.95
CA LEU A 178 -15.34 5.79 -40.84
C LEU A 178 -14.49 6.31 -42.00
N ASN A 179 -14.92 7.40 -42.65
CA ASN A 179 -14.17 8.01 -43.75
C ASN A 179 -12.79 8.50 -43.32
N LYS A 180 -12.68 9.07 -42.10
CA LYS A 180 -11.39 9.49 -41.55
C LYS A 180 -10.49 8.29 -41.27
N MET A 181 -11.03 7.26 -40.62
CA MET A 181 -10.29 6.04 -40.30
C MET A 181 -9.83 5.29 -41.56
N THR A 182 -10.62 5.30 -42.64
CA THR A 182 -10.21 4.78 -43.95
C THR A 182 -8.99 5.52 -44.47
N LYS A 183 -8.98 6.86 -44.42
CA LYS A 183 -7.82 7.66 -44.84
C LYS A 183 -6.60 7.41 -43.97
N ASP A 184 -6.76 7.36 -42.65
CA ASP A 184 -5.66 7.04 -41.73
C ASP A 184 -5.07 5.66 -42.06
N ARG A 185 -5.93 4.67 -42.33
CA ARG A 185 -5.50 3.34 -42.79
C ARG A 185 -4.74 3.40 -44.11
N GLU A 186 -5.20 4.18 -45.09
CA GLU A 186 -4.51 4.36 -46.38
C GLU A 186 -3.14 5.03 -46.22
N LEU A 187 -2.98 5.89 -45.20
CA LEU A 187 -1.69 6.48 -44.81
C LEU A 187 -0.77 5.47 -44.08
N GLY A 188 -1.26 4.27 -43.77
CA GLY A 188 -0.47 3.14 -43.26
C GLY A 188 -0.60 2.89 -41.76
N CYS A 189 -1.26 3.78 -41.00
CA CYS A 189 -1.46 3.59 -39.56
C CYS A 189 -2.76 4.22 -39.06
N VAL A 190 -3.36 3.61 -38.03
CA VAL A 190 -4.54 4.18 -37.35
C VAL A 190 -4.19 4.38 -35.88
N ARG A 191 -4.53 5.56 -35.36
CA ARG A 191 -4.27 5.92 -33.96
C ARG A 191 -5.45 5.54 -33.09
N PHE A 192 -5.20 4.71 -32.10
CA PHE A 192 -6.18 4.37 -31.07
C PHE A 192 -5.71 4.86 -29.71
N SER A 193 -6.64 4.93 -28.77
CA SER A 193 -6.36 5.13 -27.35
C SER A 193 -6.93 3.96 -26.58
N VAL A 194 -6.19 3.46 -25.58
CA VAL A 194 -6.70 2.50 -24.61
C VAL A 194 -6.96 3.26 -23.31
N GLN A 195 -8.19 3.22 -22.82
CA GLN A 195 -8.56 3.80 -21.53
C GLN A 195 -9.20 2.73 -20.64
N MET A 196 -9.20 2.97 -19.33
CA MET A 196 -9.89 2.10 -18.38
C MET A 196 -10.67 2.94 -17.40
N ALA A 197 -11.89 2.54 -17.04
CA ALA A 197 -12.59 3.06 -15.87
C ALA A 197 -12.46 2.04 -14.75
N VAL A 198 -11.89 2.46 -13.62
CA VAL A 198 -11.52 1.56 -12.54
C VAL A 198 -12.04 2.08 -11.23
N TRP A 199 -12.89 1.30 -10.57
CA TRP A 199 -13.31 1.52 -9.19
C TRP A 199 -12.51 0.60 -8.29
N ALA A 200 -11.80 1.15 -7.32
CA ALA A 200 -10.93 0.38 -6.45
C ALA A 200 -11.04 0.80 -4.99
N THR A 201 -10.68 -0.14 -4.12
CA THR A 201 -10.60 0.06 -2.68
C THR A 201 -9.16 -0.18 -2.24
N TYR A 202 -8.49 0.85 -1.75
CA TYR A 202 -7.22 0.70 -1.05
C TYR A 202 -7.47 0.26 0.38
N ARG A 203 -6.79 -0.79 0.82
CA ARG A 203 -6.83 -1.27 2.21
C ARG A 203 -5.46 -1.12 2.83
N SER A 204 -5.34 -0.33 3.89
CA SER A 204 -4.09 -0.15 4.62
C SER A 204 -3.96 -1.18 5.75
N GLY A 205 -2.80 -1.82 5.85
CA GLY A 205 -2.52 -2.81 6.90
C GLY A 205 -2.34 -2.19 8.29
N TRP A 206 -2.07 -0.88 8.39
CA TRP A 206 -1.64 -0.25 9.65
C TRP A 206 -2.79 0.37 10.46
N TRP A 207 -3.92 0.67 9.82
CA TRP A 207 -5.04 1.41 10.43
C TRP A 207 -6.42 0.78 10.14
N TRP A 208 -6.45 -0.38 9.46
CA TRP A 208 -7.66 -0.95 8.85
C TRP A 208 -8.52 0.08 8.10
N SER A 209 -7.88 1.11 7.53
CA SER A 209 -8.57 2.12 6.73
C SER A 209 -8.79 1.58 5.32
N ALA A 210 -10.01 1.76 4.83
CA ALA A 210 -10.38 1.53 3.45
C ALA A 210 -10.63 2.88 2.77
N GLN A 211 -10.00 3.12 1.63
CA GLN A 211 -10.22 4.30 0.81
C GLN A 211 -10.77 3.87 -0.54
N HIS A 212 -11.93 4.39 -0.91
CA HIS A 212 -12.52 4.20 -2.23
C HIS A 212 -11.97 5.24 -3.20
N VAL A 213 -11.63 4.80 -4.41
CA VAL A 213 -11.10 5.66 -5.45
C VAL A 213 -11.67 5.26 -6.81
N ILE A 214 -11.72 6.24 -7.70
CA ILE A 214 -11.91 6.05 -9.13
C ILE A 214 -10.60 6.40 -9.83
N MET A 215 -10.15 5.52 -10.72
CA MET A 215 -9.00 5.74 -11.58
C MET A 215 -9.44 5.69 -13.03
N ASN A 216 -8.80 6.50 -13.87
CA ASN A 216 -8.98 6.44 -15.31
C ASN A 216 -7.64 6.24 -16.02
N PRO A 217 -6.99 5.05 -15.99
CA PRO A 217 -5.76 4.79 -16.74
C PRO A 217 -5.91 5.05 -18.24
N GLN A 218 -4.94 5.75 -18.86
CA GLN A 218 -4.98 6.15 -20.27
C GLN A 218 -3.62 5.93 -20.95
N CYS A 219 -3.64 5.13 -22.02
CA CYS A 219 -2.55 4.97 -22.97
C CYS A 219 -3.01 5.60 -24.29
N LEU A 220 -2.58 6.83 -24.56
CA LEU A 220 -3.07 7.64 -25.69
C LEU A 220 -2.14 7.50 -26.91
N ASP A 221 -2.64 7.89 -28.08
CA ASP A 221 -1.87 8.04 -29.31
C ASP A 221 -1.07 6.78 -29.70
N LEU A 222 -1.74 5.63 -29.63
CA LEU A 222 -1.18 4.33 -29.99
C LEU A 222 -1.31 4.13 -31.49
N GLU A 223 -0.20 4.35 -32.21
CA GLU A 223 -0.13 4.16 -33.66
C GLU A 223 -0.07 2.68 -34.00
N ILE A 224 -1.11 2.18 -34.67
CA ILE A 224 -1.18 0.80 -35.14
C ILE A 224 -0.86 0.77 -36.62
N GLY A 225 0.24 0.11 -36.97
CA GLY A 225 0.63 -0.13 -38.34
C GLY A 225 -0.06 -1.33 -38.94
N PHE A 226 -0.53 -1.20 -40.18
CA PHE A 226 -1.15 -2.28 -40.93
C PHE A 226 -0.26 -2.69 -42.09
N VAL A 227 -0.18 -4.01 -42.35
CA VAL A 227 0.63 -4.53 -43.46
C VAL A 227 0.06 -4.05 -44.80
N PRO A 228 0.86 -3.37 -45.65
CA PRO A 228 0.42 -2.97 -46.98
C PRO A 228 0.14 -4.18 -47.87
N GLY A 229 -0.96 -4.16 -48.64
CA GLY A 229 -1.25 -5.17 -49.66
C GLY A 229 -1.89 -6.48 -49.15
N ALA A 230 -2.13 -6.62 -47.84
CA ALA A 230 -3.06 -7.62 -47.32
C ALA A 230 -4.50 -7.19 -47.65
N THR A 231 -5.43 -8.15 -47.80
CA THR A 231 -6.84 -7.92 -48.13
C THR A 231 -7.50 -6.86 -47.23
N ALA A 232 -8.69 -6.36 -47.62
CA ALA A 232 -9.44 -5.34 -46.85
C ALA A 232 -9.55 -5.63 -45.33
N ILE A 233 -9.40 -6.89 -44.93
CA ILE A 233 -9.27 -7.34 -43.53
C ILE A 233 -7.78 -7.43 -43.16
N GLY A 234 -7.32 -6.52 -42.29
CA GLY A 234 -5.92 -6.39 -41.90
C GLY A 234 -5.62 -6.89 -40.48
N PHE A 235 -4.37 -7.26 -40.28
CA PHE A 235 -3.73 -7.39 -38.97
C PHE A 235 -2.86 -6.14 -38.73
N GLY A 236 -2.96 -5.56 -37.54
CA GLY A 236 -2.20 -4.39 -37.14
C GLY A 236 -1.43 -4.61 -35.85
N ILE A 237 -0.27 -3.98 -35.75
CA ILE A 237 0.60 -4.03 -34.56
C ILE A 237 0.96 -2.62 -34.11
N LEU A 238 1.16 -2.46 -32.80
CA LEU A 238 1.67 -1.22 -32.23
C LEU A 238 3.02 -0.86 -32.82
N MET A 239 3.13 0.37 -33.32
CA MET A 239 4.39 0.97 -33.72
C MET A 239 5.09 1.62 -32.52
N GLY A 240 6.42 1.53 -32.52
CA GLY A 240 7.28 2.12 -31.49
C GLY A 240 7.59 1.18 -30.32
N ASP A 241 8.33 1.72 -29.36
CA ASP A 241 8.89 0.92 -28.27
C ASP A 241 7.87 0.59 -27.17
N VAL A 242 7.97 -0.63 -26.67
CA VAL A 242 7.25 -1.15 -25.49
C VAL A 242 8.26 -1.57 -24.40
N PRO A 243 7.91 -1.47 -23.11
CA PRO A 243 6.63 -1.04 -22.56
C PRO A 243 6.43 0.48 -22.54
N ARG A 244 5.20 0.94 -22.81
CA ARG A 244 4.80 2.36 -22.64
C ARG A 244 4.10 2.56 -21.31
N THR A 245 4.53 3.55 -20.53
CA THR A 245 3.86 3.89 -19.27
C THR A 245 2.64 4.75 -19.55
N CYS A 246 1.50 4.37 -18.98
CA CYS A 246 0.22 5.05 -19.18
C CYS A 246 -0.03 6.08 -18.06
N TYR A 247 -0.78 7.13 -18.38
CA TYR A 247 -1.18 8.14 -17.40
C TYR A 247 -2.32 7.62 -16.54
N VAL A 248 -2.26 7.77 -15.22
CA VAL A 248 -3.26 7.23 -14.29
C VAL A 248 -3.79 8.34 -13.38
N PRO A 249 -4.75 9.16 -13.85
CA PRO A 249 -5.51 10.05 -12.99
C PRO A 249 -6.28 9.22 -11.97
N MET A 250 -6.24 9.65 -10.72
CA MET A 250 -6.91 9.01 -9.59
C MET A 250 -7.61 10.09 -8.76
N LEU A 251 -8.87 9.84 -8.46
CA LEU A 251 -9.70 10.68 -7.60
C LEU A 251 -10.17 9.83 -6.42
N ALA A 252 -10.04 10.39 -5.21
CA ALA A 252 -10.66 9.80 -4.03
C ALA A 252 -12.17 10.07 -4.06
N GLU A 253 -12.96 9.05 -3.76
CA GLU A 253 -14.41 9.20 -3.49
C GLU A 253 -14.63 9.74 -2.07
#